data_AF-A0A2H1WWH6-F1
#
_entry.id   AF-A0A2H1WWH6-F1
#
_cell.length_a   1.000
_cell.length_b   1.000
_cell.length_c   1.000
_cell.angle_alpha   90.00
_cell.angle_beta   90.00
_cell.angle_gamma   90.00
#
_symmetry.space_group_name_H-M   'P 1'
#
loop_
_entity.id
_entity.type
_entity.pdbx_description
1 polymer ?
#
loop_
_entity_poly.entity_id
_entity_poly.type
_entity_poly.pdbx_seq_one_letter_code
_entity_poly.pdbx_strand_id
1 'polypeptide(L)'
;VGRTARAGRAGVSVSLAGEAERQLVKAIVKRARRPVKSRQIPPDIVAKYRDRLARLEPEIAAILDEEYAEKQMNKMEKQTAKLEGAIKTEGEQVGPKIEVKRQREWFQTPKEKREEKERLALTKHPDKDKKKGGKGKKRKHSEDGDDSDDGGRKKKKPNKHKPKDTPEERVNREMEK
;
A
#
# COMPACT_ATOMS: atom_id res chain seq x y z
N VAL A 1 -9.35 22.67 15.24
CA VAL A 1 -10.21 21.48 15.50
C VAL A 1 -11.52 21.55 14.69
N GLY A 2 -11.47 21.84 13.39
CA GLY A 2 -12.69 22.05 12.59
C GLY A 2 -13.41 20.76 12.17
N ARG A 3 -12.80 19.59 12.36
CA ARG A 3 -13.31 18.30 11.87
C ARG A 3 -14.30 17.61 12.82
N THR A 4 -14.31 17.95 14.10
CA THR A 4 -15.11 17.25 15.12
C THR A 4 -16.52 17.81 15.28
N ALA A 5 -16.77 19.03 14.83
CA ALA A 5 -18.10 19.65 14.89
C ALA A 5 -18.98 19.14 13.73
N ARG A 6 -20.23 18.79 14.03
CA ARG A 6 -21.26 18.41 13.05
C ARG A 6 -22.37 19.46 13.08
N ALA A 7 -23.14 19.60 12.00
CA ALA A 7 -24.25 20.56 11.96
C ALA A 7 -25.18 20.38 13.17
N GLY A 8 -25.45 21.47 13.90
CA GLY A 8 -26.29 21.46 15.10
C GLY A 8 -25.68 20.84 16.37
N ARG A 9 -24.43 20.35 16.35
CA ARG A 9 -23.78 19.74 17.54
C ARG A 9 -22.36 20.26 17.75
N ALA A 10 -22.02 20.57 19.01
CA ALA A 10 -20.67 20.94 19.38
C ALA A 10 -19.72 19.73 19.29
N GLY A 11 -18.60 19.90 18.57
CA GLY A 11 -17.53 18.92 18.50
C GLY A 11 -16.52 19.11 19.61
N VAL A 12 -16.18 18.04 20.34
CA VAL A 12 -15.13 18.04 21.37
C VAL A 12 -13.97 17.17 20.89
N SER A 13 -12.75 17.67 21.00
CA SER A 13 -11.53 16.88 20.83
C SER A 13 -10.77 16.80 22.15
N VAL A 14 -10.31 15.60 22.50
CA VAL A 14 -9.48 15.36 23.68
C VAL A 14 -8.11 14.89 23.21
N SER A 15 -7.05 15.50 23.75
CA SER A 15 -5.67 15.07 23.55
C SER A 15 -5.09 14.66 24.90
N LEU A 16 -4.45 13.49 24.95
CA LEU A 16 -3.67 13.05 26.11
C LEU A 16 -2.22 13.48 25.88
N ALA A 17 -1.60 14.03 26.92
CA ALA A 17 -0.20 14.46 26.90
C ALA A 17 0.49 13.90 28.14
N GLY A 18 1.74 13.49 27.99
CA GLY A 18 2.58 13.04 29.08
C GLY A 18 3.24 14.21 29.81
N GLU A 19 4.13 13.88 30.74
CA GLU A 19 4.88 14.88 31.51
C GLU A 19 5.88 15.65 30.65
N ALA A 20 6.49 14.98 29.66
CA ALA A 20 7.48 15.56 28.75
C ALA A 20 6.91 16.71 27.92
N GLU A 21 5.66 16.60 27.46
CA GLU A 21 5.03 17.59 26.57
C GLU A 21 4.37 18.74 27.35
N ARG A 22 4.50 18.82 28.68
CA ARG A 22 3.82 19.83 29.51
C ARG A 22 4.16 21.26 29.08
N GLN A 23 5.39 21.53 28.67
CA GLN A 23 5.79 22.85 28.17
C GLN A 23 5.11 23.19 26.84
N LEU A 24 5.01 22.22 25.94
CA LEU A 24 4.31 22.36 24.67
C LEU A 24 2.81 22.60 24.90
N VAL A 25 2.18 21.85 25.80
CA VAL A 25 0.76 22.05 26.15
C VAL A 25 0.51 23.44 26.73
N LYS A 26 1.38 23.93 27.63
CA LYS A 26 1.30 25.30 28.16
C LYS A 26 1.39 26.35 27.06
N ALA A 27 2.33 26.20 26.12
CA ALA A 27 2.47 27.10 24.98
C ALA A 27 1.23 27.09 24.06
N ILE A 28 0.66 25.90 23.79
CA ILE A 28 -0.56 25.74 22.99
C ILE A 28 -1.75 26.42 23.67
N VAL A 29 -1.93 26.23 24.98
CA VAL A 29 -3.02 26.86 25.74
C VAL A 29 -2.87 28.39 25.73
N LYS A 30 -1.65 28.92 25.88
CA LYS A 30 -1.39 30.37 25.81
C LYS A 30 -1.71 30.96 24.43
N ARG A 31 -1.47 30.21 23.35
CA ARG A 31 -1.77 30.63 21.97
C ARG A 31 -3.23 30.40 21.55
N ALA A 32 -3.99 29.63 22.32
CA ALA A 32 -5.35 29.25 21.95
C ALA A 32 -6.30 30.46 22.01
N ARG A 33 -7.06 30.67 20.94
CA ARG A 33 -8.08 31.74 20.87
C ARG A 33 -9.35 31.42 21.66
N ARG A 34 -9.62 30.14 21.92
CA ARG A 34 -10.78 29.65 22.67
C ARG A 34 -10.31 29.01 23.97
N PRO A 35 -11.07 29.13 25.08
CA PRO A 35 -10.68 28.55 26.35
C PRO A 35 -10.55 27.03 26.23
N VAL A 36 -9.38 26.51 26.61
CA VAL A 36 -9.08 25.07 26.63
C VAL A 36 -9.17 24.57 28.07
N LYS A 37 -9.95 23.51 28.30
CA LYS A 37 -10.04 22.87 29.62
C LYS A 37 -8.84 21.94 29.81
N SER A 38 -8.04 22.20 30.85
CA SER A 38 -6.96 21.30 31.28
C SER A 38 -7.44 20.43 32.43
N ARG A 39 -7.21 19.12 32.35
CA ARG A 39 -7.51 18.15 33.42
C ARG A 39 -6.26 17.34 33.70
N GLN A 40 -5.95 17.14 34.98
CA GLN A 40 -4.87 16.28 35.43
C GLN A 40 -5.47 14.93 35.85
N ILE A 41 -4.84 13.84 35.41
CA ILE A 41 -5.26 12.49 35.76
C ILE A 41 -4.45 12.07 37.00
N PRO A 42 -5.10 11.68 38.12
CA PRO A 42 -4.40 11.17 39.29
C PRO A 42 -3.54 9.94 38.96
N PRO A 43 -2.36 9.79 39.58
CA PRO A 43 -1.46 8.67 39.33
C PRO A 43 -2.09 7.32 39.68
N ASP A 44 -2.96 7.27 40.70
CA ASP A 44 -3.63 6.05 41.14
C ASP A 44 -4.53 5.44 40.05
N ILE A 45 -5.20 6.29 39.27
CA ILE A 45 -6.01 5.85 38.14
C ILE A 45 -5.10 5.24 37.07
N VAL A 46 -3.95 5.87 36.79
CA VAL A 46 -2.99 5.34 35.83
C VAL A 46 -2.46 3.98 36.27
N ALA A 47 -2.14 3.81 37.55
CA ALA A 47 -1.72 2.53 38.12
C ALA A 47 -2.79 1.44 37.94
N LYS A 48 -4.06 1.74 38.28
CA LYS A 48 -5.18 0.81 38.09
C LYS A 48 -5.32 0.31 36.64
N TYR A 49 -5.16 1.20 35.67
CA TYR A 49 -5.25 0.81 34.26
C TYR A 49 -4.00 0.09 33.77
N ARG A 50 -2.81 0.38 34.32
CA ARG A 50 -1.59 -0.41 34.07
C ARG A 50 -1.76 -1.85 34.55
N ASP A 51 -2.30 -2.05 35.75
CA ASP A 51 -2.56 -3.39 36.28
C ASP A 51 -3.58 -4.14 35.41
N ARG A 52 -4.60 -3.42 34.91
CA ARG A 52 -5.57 -4.00 33.99
C ARG A 52 -4.95 -4.41 32.65
N LEU A 53 -4.02 -3.60 32.11
CA LEU A 53 -3.29 -3.94 30.89
C LEU A 53 -2.40 -5.17 31.12
N ALA A 54 -1.62 -5.20 32.20
CA ALA A 54 -0.77 -6.34 32.53
C ALA A 54 -1.54 -7.67 32.67
N ARG A 55 -2.80 -7.62 33.15
CA ARG A 55 -3.68 -8.79 33.21
C ARG A 55 -4.17 -9.26 31.83
N LEU A 56 -4.39 -8.33 30.89
CA LEU A 56 -4.91 -8.63 29.55
C LEU A 56 -3.81 -8.99 28.55
N GLU A 57 -2.58 -8.51 28.76
CA GLU A 57 -1.41 -8.81 27.92
C GLU A 57 -1.23 -10.31 27.59
N PRO A 58 -1.28 -11.25 28.56
CA PRO A 58 -1.14 -12.67 28.25
C PRO A 58 -2.29 -13.22 27.41
N GLU A 59 -3.53 -12.76 27.64
CA GLU A 59 -4.70 -13.17 26.86
C GLU A 59 -4.59 -12.68 25.41
N ILE A 60 -4.16 -11.44 25.22
CA ILE A 60 -3.94 -10.86 23.88
C ILE A 60 -2.83 -11.61 23.14
N ALA A 61 -1.74 -11.95 23.83
CA ALA A 61 -0.65 -12.72 23.22
C ALA A 61 -1.14 -14.09 22.76
N ALA A 62 -1.92 -14.80 23.59
CA ALA A 62 -2.50 -16.09 23.23
C ALA A 62 -3.41 -16.00 21.99
N ILE A 63 -4.27 -14.99 21.92
CA ILE A 63 -5.15 -14.76 20.76
C ILE A 63 -4.33 -14.50 19.50
N LEU A 64 -3.27 -13.69 19.58
CA LEU A 64 -2.42 -13.40 18.41
C LEU A 64 -1.70 -14.64 17.88
N ASP A 65 -1.25 -15.52 18.78
CA ASP A 65 -0.61 -16.78 18.41
C ASP A 65 -1.61 -17.75 17.78
N GLU A 66 -2.83 -17.83 18.33
CA GLU A 66 -3.94 -18.62 17.78
C GLU A 66 -4.35 -18.11 16.39
N GLU A 67 -4.59 -16.80 16.24
CA GLU A 67 -4.88 -16.18 14.94
C GLU A 67 -3.77 -16.42 13.91
N TYR A 68 -2.51 -16.41 14.35
CA TYR A 68 -1.38 -16.71 13.48
C TYR A 68 -1.38 -18.17 13.02
N ALA A 69 -1.62 -19.11 13.94
CA ALA A 69 -1.70 -20.53 13.65
C ALA A 69 -2.86 -20.84 12.70
N GLU A 70 -4.06 -20.35 12.98
CA GLU A 70 -5.24 -20.47 12.11
C GLU A 70 -4.98 -19.89 10.71
N LYS A 71 -4.29 -18.76 10.64
CA LYS A 71 -3.92 -18.16 9.35
C LYS A 71 -2.95 -19.02 8.56
N GLN A 72 -2.04 -19.76 9.20
CA GLN A 72 -1.17 -20.71 8.48
C GLN A 72 -1.96 -21.95 8.04
N MET A 73 -2.81 -22.51 8.90
CA MET A 73 -3.66 -23.65 8.55
C MET A 73 -4.56 -23.34 7.36
N ASN A 74 -5.24 -22.19 7.37
CA ASN A 74 -6.03 -21.70 6.25
C ASN A 74 -5.24 -21.55 4.93
N LYS A 75 -3.95 -21.19 4.99
CA LYS A 75 -3.10 -21.13 3.79
C LYS A 75 -2.78 -22.53 3.29
N MET A 76 -2.45 -23.44 4.19
CA MET A 76 -2.16 -24.85 3.85
C MET A 76 -3.39 -25.50 3.24
N GLU A 77 -4.56 -25.35 3.84
CA GLU A 77 -5.84 -25.85 3.33
C GLU A 77 -6.16 -25.29 1.93
N LYS A 78 -5.93 -23.99 1.70
CA LYS A 78 -6.11 -23.40 0.37
C LYS A 78 -5.13 -23.97 -0.65
N GLN A 79 -3.90 -24.28 -0.23
CA GLN A 79 -2.90 -24.90 -1.10
C GLN A 79 -3.25 -26.35 -1.39
N THR A 80 -3.67 -27.14 -0.40
CA THR A 80 -4.10 -28.54 -0.60
C THR A 80 -5.35 -28.60 -1.47
N ALA A 81 -6.36 -27.78 -1.22
CA ALA A 81 -7.56 -27.70 -2.06
C ALA A 81 -7.23 -27.31 -3.52
N LYS A 82 -6.25 -26.42 -3.73
CA LYS A 82 -5.76 -26.08 -5.07
C LYS A 82 -5.06 -27.25 -5.75
N LEU A 83 -4.23 -27.99 -5.01
CA LEU A 83 -3.55 -29.18 -5.51
C LEU A 83 -4.54 -30.30 -5.83
N GLU A 84 -5.51 -30.56 -4.95
CA GLU A 84 -6.60 -31.52 -5.19
C GLU A 84 -7.43 -31.14 -6.42
N GLY A 85 -7.76 -29.85 -6.57
CA GLY A 85 -8.44 -29.34 -7.75
C GLY A 85 -7.64 -29.57 -9.03
N ALA A 86 -6.31 -29.33 -9.00
CA ALA A 86 -5.42 -29.61 -10.12
C ALA A 86 -5.34 -31.11 -10.44
N ILE A 87 -5.17 -31.97 -9.43
CA ILE A 87 -5.08 -33.43 -9.59
C ILE A 87 -6.39 -34.00 -10.15
N LYS A 88 -7.56 -33.55 -9.66
CA LYS A 88 -8.87 -33.96 -10.20
C LYS A 88 -9.02 -33.53 -11.67
N THR A 89 -8.58 -32.31 -11.99
CA THR A 89 -8.56 -31.80 -13.37
C THR A 89 -7.63 -32.61 -14.27
N GLU A 90 -6.51 -33.14 -13.74
CA GLU A 90 -5.55 -33.96 -14.48
C GLU A 90 -5.96 -35.43 -14.61
N GLY A 91 -6.58 -36.02 -13.58
CA GLY A 91 -7.09 -37.39 -13.55
C GLY A 91 -8.43 -37.59 -14.27
N GLU A 92 -9.23 -36.53 -14.40
CA GLU A 92 -10.47 -36.49 -15.18
C GLU A 92 -10.21 -36.04 -16.63
N GLN A 93 -9.04 -36.36 -17.20
CA GLN A 93 -8.79 -36.36 -18.65
C GLN A 93 -9.47 -37.55 -19.37
N VAL A 94 -10.56 -38.08 -18.81
CA VAL A 94 -11.47 -39.05 -19.42
C VAL A 94 -12.91 -38.53 -19.27
N GLY A 95 -13.16 -37.30 -19.73
CA GLY A 95 -14.47 -36.64 -19.69
C GLY A 95 -14.42 -35.26 -20.36
N PRO A 96 -15.53 -34.78 -20.97
CA PRO A 96 -15.48 -33.70 -21.95
C PRO A 96 -15.04 -32.37 -21.33
N LYS A 97 -13.90 -31.85 -21.83
CA LYS A 97 -13.39 -30.46 -21.77
C LYS A 97 -14.00 -29.57 -20.69
N ILE A 98 -13.24 -29.39 -19.61
CA ILE A 98 -13.34 -28.29 -18.64
C ILE A 98 -13.72 -27.01 -19.38
N GLU A 99 -14.94 -26.55 -19.14
CA GLU A 99 -15.43 -25.28 -19.66
C GLU A 99 -14.48 -24.18 -19.21
N VAL A 100 -13.77 -23.60 -20.18
CA VAL A 100 -12.93 -22.43 -20.00
C VAL A 100 -13.78 -21.39 -19.30
N LYS A 101 -13.50 -21.09 -18.03
CA LYS A 101 -14.13 -20.00 -17.27
C LYS A 101 -14.16 -18.78 -18.19
N ARG A 102 -15.34 -18.50 -18.74
CA ARG A 102 -15.55 -17.50 -19.79
C ARG A 102 -14.94 -16.20 -19.30
N GLN A 103 -13.81 -15.81 -19.91
CA GLN A 103 -13.16 -14.55 -19.59
C GLN A 103 -14.20 -13.47 -19.78
N ARG A 104 -14.37 -12.60 -18.78
CA ARG A 104 -15.35 -11.50 -18.83
C ARG A 104 -15.12 -10.70 -20.12
N GLU A 105 -15.98 -10.93 -21.11
CA GLU A 105 -15.86 -10.39 -22.47
C GLU A 105 -15.93 -8.85 -22.52
N TRP A 106 -16.46 -8.22 -21.46
CA TRP A 106 -16.63 -6.76 -21.39
C TRP A 106 -15.41 -6.00 -20.89
N PHE A 107 -14.36 -6.68 -20.41
CA PHE A 107 -13.10 -6.03 -20.06
C PHE A 107 -12.09 -6.19 -21.21
N GLN A 108 -11.51 -5.08 -21.63
CA GLN A 108 -10.41 -5.06 -22.58
C GLN A 108 -9.33 -6.06 -22.18
N THR A 109 -9.00 -7.00 -23.06
CA THR A 109 -7.97 -8.00 -22.76
C THR A 109 -6.59 -7.34 -22.62
N PRO A 110 -5.63 -7.93 -21.89
CA PRO A 110 -4.28 -7.38 -21.80
C PRO A 110 -3.60 -7.19 -23.16
N LYS A 111 -4.00 -7.98 -24.17
CA LYS A 111 -3.58 -7.85 -25.56
C LYS A 111 -4.19 -6.61 -26.21
N GLU A 112 -5.51 -6.46 -26.17
CA GLU A 112 -6.22 -5.28 -26.68
C GLU A 112 -5.72 -3.98 -26.03
N LYS A 113 -5.43 -4.00 -24.73
CA LYS A 113 -4.86 -2.84 -24.01
C LYS A 113 -3.46 -2.48 -24.50
N ARG A 114 -2.66 -3.49 -24.87
CA ARG A 114 -1.32 -3.29 -25.42
C ARG A 114 -1.40 -2.78 -26.86
N GLU A 115 -2.28 -3.36 -27.67
CA GLU A 115 -2.52 -2.96 -29.06
C GLU A 115 -3.10 -1.54 -29.15
N GLU A 116 -4.05 -1.18 -28.28
CA GLU A 116 -4.58 0.18 -28.18
C GLU A 116 -3.47 1.16 -27.76
N LYS A 117 -2.64 0.79 -26.78
CA LYS A 117 -1.49 1.60 -26.36
C LYS A 117 -0.44 1.76 -27.47
N GLU A 118 -0.21 0.72 -28.27
CA GLU A 118 0.71 0.77 -29.43
C GLU A 118 0.11 1.58 -30.58
N ARG A 119 -1.20 1.48 -30.83
CA ARG A 119 -1.94 2.29 -31.79
C ARG A 119 -1.97 3.78 -31.41
N LEU A 120 -2.13 4.08 -30.11
CA LEU A 120 -2.15 5.45 -29.56
C LEU A 120 -0.75 6.02 -29.31
N ALA A 121 0.31 5.22 -29.46
CA ALA A 121 1.68 5.70 -29.36
C ALA A 121 2.07 6.46 -30.63
N LEU A 122 2.26 7.78 -30.52
CA LEU A 122 2.69 8.64 -31.65
C LEU A 122 4.09 8.31 -32.19
N THR A 123 4.95 7.67 -31.40
CA THR A 123 6.32 7.36 -31.81
C THR A 123 6.42 5.93 -32.32
N LYS A 124 6.30 5.71 -33.63
CA LYS A 124 6.94 4.54 -34.24
C LYS A 124 8.45 4.77 -34.13
N HIS A 125 9.11 4.13 -33.18
CA HIS A 125 10.57 4.04 -33.20
C HIS A 125 10.96 2.88 -34.12
N PRO A 126 11.49 3.12 -35.33
CA PRO A 126 11.92 2.06 -36.24
C PRO A 126 13.34 1.57 -35.89
N ASP A 127 13.62 1.31 -34.61
CA ASP A 127 14.95 0.83 -34.22
C ASP A 127 14.93 0.09 -32.87
N LYS A 128 14.37 -1.12 -32.86
CA LYS A 128 14.58 -2.08 -31.76
C LYS A 128 14.96 -3.49 -32.21
N ASP A 129 15.37 -3.66 -33.47
CA ASP A 129 15.84 -4.94 -33.98
C ASP A 129 17.37 -5.03 -34.18
N LYS A 130 18.15 -4.00 -33.85
CA LYS A 130 19.62 -4.06 -33.96
C LYS A 130 20.34 -3.59 -32.70
N LYS A 131 20.34 -4.43 -31.66
CA LYS A 131 21.46 -4.53 -30.70
C LYS A 131 21.42 -5.84 -29.91
N LYS A 132 21.49 -6.96 -30.64
CA LYS A 132 22.18 -8.17 -30.13
C LYS A 132 23.68 -7.93 -30.31
N GLY A 133 24.45 -7.99 -29.23
CA GLY A 133 25.91 -8.00 -29.29
C GLY A 133 26.56 -7.09 -28.24
N GLY A 134 26.90 -7.65 -27.09
CA GLY A 134 27.59 -6.93 -26.03
C GLY A 134 27.80 -7.79 -24.79
N LYS A 135 28.74 -8.73 -24.88
CA LYS A 135 29.22 -9.59 -23.78
C LYS A 135 29.77 -8.71 -22.66
N GLY A 136 29.13 -8.71 -21.48
CA GLY A 136 29.47 -7.79 -20.38
C GLY A 136 29.38 -8.43 -18.99
N LYS A 137 30.47 -9.10 -18.61
CA LYS A 137 30.97 -9.45 -17.25
C LYS A 137 29.99 -9.29 -16.05
N LYS A 138 29.67 -10.46 -15.49
CA LYS A 138 29.24 -10.71 -14.09
C LYS A 138 30.10 -9.87 -13.13
N ARG A 139 29.51 -8.91 -12.40
CA ARG A 139 30.16 -8.24 -11.28
C ARG A 139 29.68 -8.85 -9.97
N LYS A 140 30.67 -9.41 -9.27
CA LYS A 140 30.66 -10.05 -7.97
C LYS A 140 30.19 -9.05 -6.90
N HIS A 141 29.42 -9.57 -5.96
CA HIS A 141 29.13 -8.99 -4.65
C HIS A 141 30.44 -8.89 -3.83
N SER A 142 30.65 -7.73 -3.18
CA SER A 142 31.55 -7.57 -2.04
C SER A 142 31.02 -6.45 -1.15
N GLU A 143 30.86 -6.79 0.12
CA GLU A 143 30.63 -5.92 1.28
C GLU A 143 31.87 -5.04 1.54
N ASP A 144 31.68 -3.77 1.96
CA ASP A 144 32.33 -3.10 3.13
C ASP A 144 32.22 -1.55 3.10
N GLY A 145 32.08 -0.93 4.30
CA GLY A 145 32.29 0.49 4.69
C GLY A 145 31.22 1.51 4.26
N ASP A 146 30.37 2.06 5.15
CA ASP A 146 30.57 3.06 6.24
C ASP A 146 30.80 4.52 5.77
N ASP A 147 30.20 5.44 6.55
CA ASP A 147 30.31 6.91 6.60
C ASP A 147 29.21 7.80 5.93
N SER A 148 28.37 8.31 6.83
CA SER A 148 27.95 9.71 7.04
C SER A 148 27.13 10.52 6.00
N ASP A 149 26.00 10.99 6.55
CA ASP A 149 25.45 12.36 6.48
C ASP A 149 24.72 12.92 5.23
N ASP A 150 23.75 13.75 5.56
CA ASP A 150 23.05 14.78 4.80
C ASP A 150 21.72 14.46 4.07
N GLY A 151 20.73 15.27 4.43
CA GLY A 151 19.34 15.18 4.03
C GLY A 151 19.09 15.70 2.63
N GLY A 152 19.00 14.78 1.66
CA GLY A 152 18.54 15.08 0.31
C GLY A 152 17.28 14.30 -0.05
N ARG A 153 16.13 14.97 -0.16
CA ARG A 153 14.89 14.40 -0.75
C ARG A 153 15.22 13.73 -2.08
N LYS A 154 15.18 12.39 -2.15
CA LYS A 154 15.34 11.61 -3.40
C LYS A 154 14.26 12.02 -4.41
N LYS A 155 14.56 12.98 -5.29
CA LYS A 155 13.74 13.26 -6.47
C LYS A 155 13.69 11.99 -7.31
N LYS A 156 12.50 11.37 -7.43
CA LYS A 156 12.27 10.24 -8.31
C LYS A 156 12.71 10.63 -9.72
N LYS A 157 13.73 9.95 -10.27
CA LYS A 157 14.15 10.12 -11.68
C LYS A 157 12.92 9.92 -12.57
N PRO A 158 12.59 10.84 -13.49
CA PRO A 158 11.46 10.67 -14.38
C PRO A 158 11.70 9.43 -15.25
N ASN A 159 10.74 8.50 -15.21
CA ASN A 159 10.77 7.31 -16.03
C ASN A 159 10.82 7.73 -17.50
N LYS A 160 11.78 7.19 -18.27
CA LYS A 160 12.12 7.58 -19.66
C LYS A 160 10.98 7.35 -20.68
N HIS A 161 9.78 6.98 -20.22
CA HIS A 161 8.64 6.48 -20.99
C HIS A 161 7.33 7.22 -20.69
N LYS A 162 7.36 8.44 -20.15
CA LYS A 162 6.16 9.30 -20.15
C LYS A 162 6.13 10.09 -21.48
N PRO A 163 5.13 9.88 -22.35
CA PRO A 163 4.94 10.76 -23.51
C PRO A 163 4.69 12.19 -23.01
N LYS A 164 5.31 13.17 -23.67
CA LYS A 164 5.37 14.58 -23.25
C LYS A 164 4.20 15.43 -23.79
N ASP A 165 3.22 14.82 -24.42
CA ASP A 165 2.22 15.56 -25.18
C ASP A 165 1.00 15.87 -24.29
N THR A 166 0.47 17.09 -24.43
CA THR A 166 -0.67 17.55 -23.64
C THR A 166 -1.95 16.89 -24.16
N PRO A 167 -2.97 16.69 -23.30
CA PRO A 167 -4.27 16.14 -23.73
C PRO A 167 -4.91 16.92 -24.89
N GLU A 168 -4.63 18.22 -25.00
CA GLU A 168 -5.17 19.13 -26.01
C GLU A 168 -4.65 18.83 -27.43
N GLU A 169 -3.35 18.51 -27.56
CA GLU A 169 -2.75 18.13 -28.85
C GLU A 169 -3.31 16.81 -29.39
N ARG A 170 -3.81 15.94 -28.50
CA ARG A 170 -4.43 14.67 -28.88
C ARG A 170 -5.84 14.86 -29.46
N VAL A 171 -6.61 15.82 -28.94
CA VAL A 171 -7.97 16.13 -29.39
C VAL A 171 -7.96 16.83 -30.74
N ASN A 172 -7.10 17.84 -30.92
CA ASN A 172 -7.08 18.62 -32.17
C ASN A 172 -6.77 17.78 -33.41
N ARG A 173 -5.93 16.74 -33.28
CA ARG A 173 -5.60 15.87 -34.41
C ARG A 173 -6.67 14.82 -34.73
N GLU A 174 -7.51 14.45 -33.76
CA GLU A 174 -8.70 13.63 -34.06
C GLU A 174 -9.76 14.46 -34.77
N MET A 175 -9.82 15.77 -34.53
CA MET A 175 -10.73 16.68 -35.22
C MET A 175 -10.28 17.02 -36.66
N GLU A 176 -9.00 16.84 -36.99
CA GLU A 176 -8.44 17.05 -38.34
C GLU A 176 -8.56 15.83 -39.27
N LYS A 177 -9.15 14.71 -38.80
CA LYS A 177 -9.24 13.44 -39.53
C LYS A 177 -10.68 13.09 -39.88
#